data_AF-A0A3B0JT28-F1
#
_entry.id   AF-A0A3B0JT28-F1
#
_cell.length_a   1.000
_cell.length_b   1.000
_cell.length_c   1.000
_cell.angle_alpha   90.00
_cell.angle_beta   90.00
_cell.angle_gamma   90.00
#
_symmetry.space_group_name_H-M   'P 1'
#
loop_
_entity.id
_entity.type
_entity.pdbx_description
1 polymer ?
#
loop_
_entity_poly.entity_id
_entity_poly.type
_entity_poly.pdbx_seq_one_letter_code
_entity_poly.pdbx_strand_id
1 'polypeptide(L)'
;MPRIGWKVSSGVRAASVNHALIVIFLEYFGWGLLTMPMIATLKETFPDNPFLMNGLVMGIKGIISFLSAPLIGALSDVWGRKVLLLVTVTFTCLPNPLMFIHNWWFFVIASLSGVFGVTVSVVLAFVADVTTPEERLRSHGMVSATFATSLVISPALGNLLMNLFGINAVVLFATIISVMDVLFVWLAVPESLSTKGRTSISWKQVNSFRIMRRLDSDILILCLIVEPSDRSSWA
;
A
#
# COMPACT_ATOMS: atom_id res chain seq x y z
N MET A 1 -31.39 20.25 9.68
CA MET A 1 -30.12 19.77 10.27
C MET A 1 -30.08 18.26 10.15
N PRO A 2 -29.25 17.66 9.26
CA PRO A 2 -29.15 16.20 9.18
C PRO A 2 -28.27 15.69 10.32
N ARG A 3 -28.80 14.75 11.10
CA ARG A 3 -28.09 14.09 12.21
C ARG A 3 -27.10 13.09 11.63
N ILE A 4 -25.81 13.37 11.79
CA ILE A 4 -24.70 12.46 11.48
C ILE A 4 -24.72 11.35 12.54
N GLY A 5 -25.43 10.26 12.23
CA GLY A 5 -25.52 9.09 13.09
C GLY A 5 -24.31 8.19 12.88
N TRP A 6 -23.29 8.34 13.72
CA TRP A 6 -22.24 7.33 13.87
C TRP A 6 -22.88 6.06 14.46
N LYS A 7 -23.24 5.09 13.62
CA LYS A 7 -23.49 3.72 14.10
C LYS A 7 -22.13 3.09 14.41
N VAL A 8 -21.68 3.31 15.65
CA VAL A 8 -20.63 2.50 16.26
C VAL A 8 -21.28 1.15 16.61
N SER A 9 -21.04 0.11 15.79
CA SER A 9 -21.42 -1.24 16.16
C SER A 9 -20.46 -1.73 17.25
N SER A 10 -21.00 -1.82 18.46
CA SER A 10 -20.41 -2.44 19.62
C SER A 10 -20.35 -3.96 19.44
N GLY A 11 -19.14 -4.51 19.45
CA GLY A 11 -18.86 -5.93 19.47
C GLY A 11 -17.41 -6.12 19.08
N VAL A 12 -16.66 -6.93 19.84
CA VAL A 12 -15.29 -7.30 19.46
C VAL A 12 -15.32 -7.85 18.03
N ARG A 13 -14.71 -7.07 17.12
CA ARG A 13 -14.37 -7.32 15.71
C ARG A 13 -15.51 -7.28 14.66
N ALA A 14 -16.16 -6.14 14.48
CA ALA A 14 -16.67 -5.76 13.16
C ALA A 14 -15.54 -5.11 12.34
N ALA A 15 -15.39 -5.51 11.07
CA ALA A 15 -14.42 -4.88 10.16
C ALA A 15 -14.76 -3.39 10.02
N SER A 16 -13.78 -2.52 10.28
CA SER A 16 -13.97 -1.07 10.30
C SER A 16 -12.83 -0.38 9.58
N VAL A 17 -13.15 0.75 8.94
CA VAL A 17 -12.21 1.63 8.23
C VAL A 17 -11.01 1.99 9.11
N ASN A 18 -11.21 2.17 10.42
CA ASN A 18 -10.14 2.53 11.35
C ASN A 18 -8.98 1.52 11.35
N HIS A 19 -9.25 0.22 11.19
CA HIS A 19 -8.17 -0.78 11.12
C HIS A 19 -7.29 -0.54 9.89
N ALA A 20 -7.93 -0.25 8.75
CA ALA A 20 -7.26 0.03 7.50
C ALA A 20 -6.41 1.31 7.57
N LEU A 21 -6.92 2.33 8.27
CA LEU A 21 -6.20 3.59 8.52
C LEU A 21 -4.98 3.37 9.41
N ILE A 22 -5.08 2.56 10.47
CA ILE A 22 -3.94 2.26 11.34
C ILE A 22 -2.86 1.51 10.56
N VAL A 23 -3.24 0.50 9.78
CA VAL A 23 -2.30 -0.31 8.98
C VAL A 23 -1.55 0.58 7.97
N ILE A 24 -2.28 1.35 7.16
CA ILE A 24 -1.63 2.22 6.18
C ILE A 24 -0.79 3.31 6.85
N PHE A 25 -1.20 3.81 8.01
CA PHE A 25 -0.38 4.76 8.76
C PHE A 25 0.93 4.12 9.18
N LEU A 26 0.90 2.98 9.87
CA LEU A 26 2.09 2.32 10.41
C LEU A 26 3.05 1.85 9.32
N GLU A 27 2.54 1.23 8.25
CA GLU A 27 3.36 0.75 7.12
C GLU A 27 4.17 1.89 6.49
N TYR A 28 3.49 2.99 6.12
CA TYR A 28 4.14 4.12 5.45
C TYR A 28 4.92 5.01 6.40
N PHE A 29 4.54 5.06 7.67
CA PHE A 29 5.31 5.73 8.69
C PHE A 29 6.65 5.02 8.94
N GLY A 30 6.64 3.69 9.05
CA GLY A 30 7.85 2.87 9.18
C GLY A 30 8.76 2.99 7.95
N TRP A 31 8.19 2.88 6.75
CA TRP A 31 8.93 3.08 5.51
C TRP A 31 9.54 4.49 5.41
N GLY A 32 8.76 5.53 5.72
CA GLY A 32 9.24 6.91 5.64
C GLY A 32 10.32 7.25 6.67
N LEU A 33 10.28 6.65 7.86
CA LEU A 33 11.34 6.77 8.87
C LEU A 33 12.69 6.28 8.36
N LEU A 34 12.68 5.22 7.54
CA LEU A 34 13.88 4.62 6.98
C LEU A 34 14.48 5.40 5.80
N THR A 35 13.81 6.44 5.29
CA THR A 35 14.28 7.21 4.13
C THR A 35 15.70 7.76 4.34
N MET A 36 15.96 8.34 5.52
CA MET A 36 17.28 8.91 5.87
C MET A 36 18.37 7.85 6.06
N PRO A 37 18.19 6.83 6.93
CA PRO A 37 19.21 5.81 7.11
C PRO A 37 19.43 4.98 5.84
N MET A 38 18.41 4.77 5.01
CA MET A 38 18.57 4.11 3.70
C MET A 38 19.56 4.88 2.81
N ILE A 39 19.49 6.20 2.76
CA ILE A 39 20.45 7.02 1.99
C ILE A 39 21.88 6.89 2.55
N ALA A 40 22.03 6.84 3.87
CA ALA A 40 23.32 6.66 4.51
C ALA A 40 23.91 5.26 4.21
N THR A 41 23.13 4.21 4.42
CA THR A 41 23.49 2.81 4.12
C THR A 41 23.84 2.61 2.63
N LEU A 42 23.15 3.33 1.75
CA LEU A 42 23.43 3.29 0.32
C LEU A 42 24.79 3.90 -0.04
N LYS A 43 25.16 5.03 0.58
CA LYS A 43 26.50 5.63 0.40
C LYS A 43 27.62 4.71 0.91
N GLU A 44 27.40 4.00 2.00
CA GLU A 44 28.37 3.04 2.53
C GLU A 44 28.52 1.81 1.63
N THR A 45 27.42 1.33 1.04
CA THR A 45 27.42 0.10 0.23
C THR A 45 27.86 0.34 -1.22
N PHE A 46 27.51 1.50 -1.79
CA PHE A 46 27.79 1.87 -3.18
C PHE A 46 28.42 3.27 -3.26
N PRO A 47 29.71 3.41 -2.89
CA PRO A 47 30.37 4.71 -2.81
C PRO A 47 30.50 5.42 -4.17
N ASP A 48 30.60 4.67 -5.27
CA ASP A 48 30.84 5.24 -6.60
C ASP A 48 29.61 5.96 -7.17
N ASN A 49 28.40 5.44 -6.92
CA ASN A 49 27.16 5.91 -7.57
C ASN A 49 25.88 5.66 -6.73
N PRO A 50 25.74 6.27 -5.53
CA PRO A 50 24.63 5.98 -4.63
C PRO A 50 23.27 6.37 -5.23
N PHE A 51 23.14 7.54 -5.86
CA PHE A 51 21.85 7.97 -6.42
C PHE A 51 21.34 7.06 -7.56
N LEU A 52 22.25 6.58 -8.41
CA LEU A 52 21.93 5.64 -9.48
C LEU A 52 21.44 4.30 -8.93
N MET A 53 22.10 3.78 -7.90
CA MET A 53 21.68 2.55 -7.23
C MET A 53 20.33 2.70 -6.52
N ASN A 54 20.07 3.85 -5.89
CA ASN A 54 18.74 4.15 -5.32
C ASN A 54 17.66 4.12 -6.40
N GLY A 55 17.92 4.79 -7.52
CA GLY A 55 17.02 4.87 -8.65
C GLY A 55 16.73 3.49 -9.25
N LEU A 56 17.74 2.63 -9.35
CA LEU A 56 17.58 1.24 -9.79
C LEU A 56 16.73 0.43 -8.82
N VAL A 57 17.01 0.48 -7.51
CA VAL A 57 16.23 -0.25 -6.49
C VAL A 57 14.77 0.18 -6.50
N MET A 58 14.52 1.50 -6.45
CA MET A 58 13.15 2.04 -6.48
C MET A 58 12.46 1.77 -7.82
N GLY A 59 13.18 1.87 -8.94
CA GLY A 59 12.67 1.60 -10.28
C GLY A 59 12.27 0.14 -10.47
N ILE A 60 13.14 -0.79 -10.09
CA ILE A 60 12.87 -2.24 -10.12
C ILE A 60 11.68 -2.55 -9.21
N LYS A 61 11.68 -2.03 -7.96
CA LYS A 61 10.55 -2.20 -7.04
C LYS A 61 9.24 -1.70 -7.66
N GLY A 62 9.24 -0.55 -8.31
CA GLY A 62 8.08 0.04 -8.98
C GLY A 62 7.58 -0.79 -10.16
N ILE A 63 8.48 -1.23 -11.06
CA ILE A 63 8.14 -2.10 -12.19
C ILE A 63 7.52 -3.41 -11.71
N ILE A 64 8.13 -4.04 -10.72
CA ILE A 64 7.62 -5.29 -10.14
C ILE A 64 6.24 -5.04 -9.52
N SER A 65 6.06 -3.95 -8.75
CA SER A 65 4.76 -3.60 -8.14
C SER A 65 3.68 -3.34 -9.18
N PHE A 66 4.04 -2.70 -10.30
CA PHE A 66 3.11 -2.44 -11.40
C PHE A 66 2.67 -3.73 -12.09
N LEU A 67 3.60 -4.64 -12.35
CA LEU A 67 3.31 -5.94 -12.95
C LEU A 67 2.52 -6.85 -12.00
N SER A 68 2.77 -6.77 -10.69
CA SER A 68 2.09 -7.59 -9.69
C SER A 68 0.72 -7.05 -9.27
N ALA A 69 0.47 -5.74 -9.38
CA ALA A 69 -0.81 -5.11 -9.02
C ALA A 69 -2.06 -5.82 -9.56
N PRO A 70 -2.18 -6.12 -10.87
CA PRO A 70 -3.35 -6.82 -11.40
C PRO A 70 -3.43 -8.29 -10.93
N LEU A 71 -2.29 -8.94 -10.70
CA LEU A 71 -2.22 -10.33 -10.24
C LEU A 71 -2.67 -10.45 -8.78
N ILE A 72 -2.11 -9.59 -7.93
CA ILE A 72 -2.42 -9.55 -6.49
C ILE A 72 -3.83 -9.03 -6.26
N GLY A 73 -4.30 -8.06 -7.05
CA GLY A 73 -5.68 -7.62 -7.04
C GLY A 73 -6.66 -8.77 -7.28
N ALA A 74 -6.42 -9.60 -8.31
CA ALA A 74 -7.25 -10.79 -8.54
C ALA A 74 -7.11 -11.85 -7.43
N LEU A 75 -5.91 -12.00 -6.86
CA LEU A 75 -5.67 -12.93 -5.76
C LEU A 75 -6.37 -12.50 -4.46
N SER A 76 -6.49 -11.19 -4.22
CA SER A 76 -7.23 -10.59 -3.10
C SER A 76 -8.65 -11.12 -3.01
N ASP A 77 -9.31 -11.21 -4.16
CA ASP A 77 -10.73 -11.53 -4.24
C ASP A 77 -10.97 -13.04 -3.98
N VAL A 78 -9.93 -13.87 -4.15
CA VAL A 78 -10.01 -15.33 -3.94
C VAL A 78 -9.51 -15.75 -2.56
N TRP A 79 -8.37 -15.23 -2.11
CA TRP A 79 -7.71 -15.63 -0.86
C TRP A 79 -8.28 -14.91 0.37
N GLY A 80 -9.08 -13.87 0.15
CA GLY A 80 -9.65 -13.04 1.20
C GLY A 80 -8.75 -11.85 1.54
N ARG A 81 -9.38 -10.70 1.81
CA ARG A 81 -8.65 -9.44 1.98
C ARG A 81 -7.72 -9.41 3.19
N LYS A 82 -8.08 -10.09 4.29
CA LYS A 82 -7.23 -10.16 5.49
C LYS A 82 -5.91 -10.88 5.21
N VAL A 83 -5.98 -12.06 4.58
CA VAL A 83 -4.79 -12.86 4.27
C VAL A 83 -3.88 -12.09 3.34
N LEU A 84 -4.45 -11.44 2.32
CA LEU A 84 -3.65 -10.66 1.40
C LEU A 84 -3.01 -9.43 2.06
N LEU A 85 -3.76 -8.69 2.88
CA LEU A 85 -3.22 -7.55 3.63
C LEU A 85 -2.07 -7.98 4.53
N LEU A 86 -2.19 -9.12 5.21
CA LEU A 86 -1.12 -9.67 6.06
C LEU A 86 0.12 -10.01 5.23
N VAL A 87 -0.05 -10.67 4.09
CA VAL A 87 1.06 -11.02 3.19
C VAL A 87 1.74 -9.76 2.67
N THR A 88 0.98 -8.76 2.20
CA THR A 88 1.57 -7.55 1.65
C THR A 88 2.35 -6.76 2.70
N VAL A 89 1.76 -6.54 3.87
CA VAL A 89 2.43 -5.82 4.96
C VAL A 89 3.66 -6.58 5.44
N THR A 90 3.60 -7.91 5.56
CA THR A 90 4.75 -8.72 5.98
C THR A 90 5.91 -8.61 4.98
N PHE A 91 5.65 -8.73 3.68
CA PHE A 91 6.69 -8.62 2.66
C PHE A 91 7.27 -7.20 2.54
N THR A 92 6.46 -6.16 2.74
CA THR A 92 6.94 -4.77 2.79
C THR A 92 7.80 -4.49 4.02
N CYS A 93 7.49 -5.14 5.15
CA CYS A 93 8.20 -4.95 6.43
C CYS A 93 9.46 -5.82 6.57
N LEU A 94 9.56 -6.92 5.83
CA LEU A 94 10.67 -7.88 5.88
C LEU A 94 12.07 -7.27 5.63
N PRO A 95 12.26 -6.28 4.74
CA PRO A 95 13.56 -5.64 4.53
C PRO A 95 14.12 -4.94 5.79
N ASN A 96 13.26 -4.32 6.60
CA ASN A 96 13.66 -3.40 7.68
C ASN A 96 14.68 -3.98 8.67
N PRO A 97 14.49 -5.18 9.26
CA PRO A 97 15.48 -5.77 10.16
C PRO A 97 16.78 -6.18 9.45
N LEU A 98 16.76 -6.44 8.14
CA LEU A 98 17.95 -6.87 7.39
C LEU A 98 18.98 -5.76 7.25
N MET A 99 18.58 -4.50 7.43
CA MET A 99 19.49 -3.36 7.44
C MET A 99 20.49 -3.41 8.61
N PHE A 100 20.19 -4.17 9.68
CA PHE A 100 21.16 -4.44 10.76
C PHE A 100 22.17 -5.53 10.43
N ILE A 101 21.80 -6.48 9.58
CA ILE A 101 22.59 -7.70 9.38
C ILE A 101 23.50 -7.53 8.17
N HIS A 102 22.90 -7.21 7.01
CA HIS A 102 23.62 -7.11 5.75
C HIS A 102 22.95 -6.13 4.78
N ASN A 103 23.61 -5.01 4.53
CA ASN A 103 23.15 -3.96 3.62
C ASN A 103 22.84 -4.49 2.20
N TRP A 104 23.62 -5.43 1.68
CA TRP A 104 23.38 -6.03 0.37
C TRP A 104 22.05 -6.78 0.31
N TRP A 105 21.77 -7.62 1.32
CA TRP A 105 20.52 -8.38 1.42
C TRP A 105 19.31 -7.46 1.62
N PHE A 106 19.49 -6.35 2.35
CA PHE A 106 18.47 -5.31 2.46
C PHE A 106 18.06 -4.80 1.07
N PHE A 107 18.99 -4.42 0.19
CA PHE A 107 18.64 -3.90 -1.14
C PHE A 107 17.98 -4.95 -2.05
N VAL A 108 18.43 -6.20 -2.00
CA VAL A 108 17.83 -7.31 -2.75
C VAL A 108 16.39 -7.53 -2.28
N ILE A 109 16.19 -7.71 -0.98
CA ILE A 109 14.87 -8.01 -0.41
C ILE A 109 13.94 -6.79 -0.50
N ALA A 110 14.47 -5.56 -0.37
CA ALA A 110 13.71 -4.34 -0.63
C ALA A 110 13.23 -4.24 -2.08
N SER A 111 14.07 -4.63 -3.05
CA SER A 111 13.67 -4.66 -4.47
C SER A 111 12.59 -5.71 -4.72
N LEU A 112 12.77 -6.92 -4.17
CA LEU A 112 11.79 -8.02 -4.29
C LEU A 112 10.49 -7.76 -3.52
N SER A 113 10.52 -6.95 -2.44
CA SER A 113 9.31 -6.57 -1.70
C SER A 113 8.29 -5.86 -2.60
N GLY A 114 8.74 -5.28 -3.73
CA GLY A 114 7.89 -4.73 -4.77
C GLY A 114 6.86 -5.72 -5.31
N VAL A 115 7.11 -7.03 -5.27
CA VAL A 115 6.09 -8.04 -5.65
C VAL A 115 4.80 -7.80 -4.87
N PHE A 116 4.90 -7.51 -3.59
CA PHE A 116 3.76 -7.26 -2.71
C PHE A 116 3.56 -5.78 -2.36
N GLY A 117 4.22 -4.87 -3.09
CA GLY A 117 4.17 -3.41 -2.88
C GLY A 117 2.86 -2.75 -3.32
N VAL A 118 1.74 -3.46 -3.16
CA VAL A 118 0.39 -3.06 -3.63
C VAL A 118 -0.58 -2.92 -2.47
N THR A 119 -0.07 -2.74 -1.25
CA THR A 119 -0.87 -2.67 -0.02
C THR A 119 -1.93 -1.58 -0.08
N VAL A 120 -1.66 -0.41 -0.66
CA VAL A 120 -2.67 0.67 -0.83
C VAL A 120 -3.90 0.17 -1.58
N SER A 121 -3.69 -0.57 -2.67
CA SER A 121 -4.80 -1.12 -3.46
C SER A 121 -5.63 -2.11 -2.64
N VAL A 122 -4.99 -2.96 -1.85
CA VAL A 122 -5.67 -3.91 -0.95
C VAL A 122 -6.43 -3.19 0.16
N VAL A 123 -5.83 -2.15 0.76
CA VAL A 123 -6.45 -1.29 1.79
C VAL A 123 -7.67 -0.57 1.23
N LEU A 124 -7.58 0.04 0.06
CA LEU A 124 -8.71 0.72 -0.58
C LEU A 124 -9.86 -0.24 -0.87
N ALA A 125 -9.55 -1.46 -1.27
CA ALA A 125 -10.54 -2.50 -1.52
C ALA A 125 -11.15 -3.04 -0.21
N PHE A 126 -10.35 -3.19 0.86
CA PHE A 126 -10.84 -3.51 2.20
C PHE A 126 -11.78 -2.43 2.74
N VAL A 127 -11.40 -1.16 2.59
CA VAL A 127 -12.26 -0.03 2.98
C VAL A 127 -13.56 -0.06 2.17
N ALA A 128 -13.48 -0.31 0.86
CA ALA A 128 -14.65 -0.40 0.00
C ALA A 128 -15.63 -1.53 0.39
N ASP A 129 -15.14 -2.63 0.97
CA ASP A 129 -15.98 -3.74 1.45
C ASP A 129 -16.72 -3.41 2.75
N VAL A 130 -16.12 -2.58 3.62
CA VAL A 130 -16.66 -2.28 4.97
C VAL A 130 -17.47 -0.98 5.01
N THR A 131 -17.47 -0.21 3.93
CA THR A 131 -18.19 1.07 3.80
C THR A 131 -19.40 0.95 2.87
N THR A 132 -20.44 1.74 3.12
CA THR A 132 -21.55 1.89 2.17
C THR A 132 -21.13 2.73 0.96
N PRO A 133 -21.83 2.63 -0.19
CA PRO A 133 -21.51 3.42 -1.39
C PRO A 133 -21.44 4.93 -1.15
N GLU A 134 -22.28 5.45 -0.26
CA GLU A 134 -22.35 6.88 0.08
C GLU A 134 -21.14 7.34 0.90
N GLU A 135 -20.60 6.46 1.75
CA GLU A 135 -19.46 6.77 2.64
C GLU A 135 -18.10 6.38 2.05
N ARG A 136 -18.09 5.62 0.95
CA ARG A 136 -16.88 5.11 0.30
C ARG A 136 -15.92 6.23 -0.12
N LEU A 137 -16.44 7.28 -0.76
CA LEU A 137 -15.63 8.42 -1.19
C LEU A 137 -14.95 9.11 0.00
N ARG A 138 -15.70 9.34 1.09
CA ARG A 138 -15.16 9.92 2.32
C ARG A 138 -14.07 9.05 2.93
N SER A 139 -14.31 7.74 2.97
CA SER A 139 -13.39 6.79 3.58
C SER A 139 -12.10 6.63 2.77
N HIS A 140 -12.17 6.60 1.44
CA HIS A 140 -11.00 6.66 0.56
C HIS A 140 -10.22 7.98 0.74
N GLY A 141 -10.94 9.10 0.91
CA GLY A 141 -10.31 10.38 1.27
C GLY A 141 -9.54 10.32 2.59
N MET A 142 -10.09 9.66 3.61
CA MET A 142 -9.41 9.47 4.90
C MET A 142 -8.16 8.58 4.78
N VAL A 143 -8.20 7.53 3.97
CA VAL A 143 -7.04 6.68 3.67
C VAL A 143 -5.92 7.51 3.05
N SER A 144 -6.23 8.28 2.00
CA SER A 144 -5.26 9.13 1.32
C SER A 144 -4.71 10.23 2.24
N ALA A 145 -5.54 10.84 3.08
CA ALA A 145 -5.10 11.83 4.06
C ALA A 145 -4.15 11.21 5.10
N THR A 146 -4.46 10.00 5.58
CA THR A 146 -3.62 9.28 6.55
C THR A 146 -2.27 8.91 5.95
N PHE A 147 -2.28 8.43 4.71
CA PHE A 147 -1.07 8.15 3.93
C PHE A 147 -0.20 9.42 3.73
N ALA A 148 -0.80 10.54 3.32
CA ALA A 148 -0.06 11.79 3.17
C ALA A 148 0.51 12.29 4.51
N THR A 149 -0.26 12.16 5.58
CA THR A 149 0.16 12.56 6.93
C THR A 149 1.35 11.74 7.42
N SER A 150 1.35 10.42 7.21
CA SER A 150 2.47 9.56 7.60
C SER A 150 3.75 9.90 6.81
N LEU A 151 3.64 10.19 5.51
CA LEU A 151 4.79 10.58 4.68
C LEU A 151 5.41 11.93 5.06
N VAL A 152 4.63 12.86 5.62
CA VAL A 152 5.16 14.17 6.07
C VAL A 152 5.83 14.04 7.44
N ILE A 153 5.19 13.32 8.37
CA ILE A 153 5.70 13.22 9.75
C ILE A 153 6.92 12.32 9.84
N SER A 154 6.96 11.23 9.08
CA SER A 154 7.98 10.18 9.24
C SER A 154 9.42 10.63 8.92
N PRO A 155 9.75 11.40 7.86
CA PRO A 155 11.13 11.79 7.60
C PRO A 155 11.61 12.85 8.59
N ALA A 156 10.71 13.74 9.03
CA ALA A 156 11.01 14.74 10.06
C ALA A 156 11.37 14.05 11.39
N LEU A 157 10.57 13.06 11.78
CA LEU A 157 10.83 12.27 12.99
C LEU A 157 12.07 11.38 12.83
N GLY A 158 12.22 10.71 11.69
CA GLY A 158 13.38 9.86 11.39
C GLY A 158 14.70 10.63 11.42
N ASN A 159 14.74 11.85 10.87
CA ASN A 159 15.91 12.73 10.95
C ASN A 159 16.21 13.18 12.38
N LEU A 160 15.17 13.49 13.18
CA LEU A 160 15.34 13.86 14.59
C LEU A 160 15.90 12.70 15.42
N LEU A 161 15.36 11.48 15.26
CA LEU A 161 15.91 10.29 15.92
C LEU A 161 17.35 10.00 15.47
N MET A 162 17.64 10.18 14.18
CA MET A 162 18.99 9.97 13.63
C MET A 162 20.00 10.92 14.28
N ASN A 163 19.66 12.18 14.46
CA ASN A 163 20.55 13.18 15.06
C ASN A 163 20.77 12.96 16.56
N LEU A 164 19.78 12.45 17.28
CA LEU A 164 19.86 12.25 18.73
C LEU A 164 20.49 10.90 19.11
N PHE A 165 20.17 9.84 18.38
CA PHE A 165 20.48 8.46 18.76
C PHE A 165 21.23 7.67 17.67
N GLY A 166 21.50 8.29 16.52
CA GLY A 166 22.20 7.67 15.39
C GLY A 166 21.30 6.81 14.50
N ILE A 167 21.89 6.33 13.40
CA ILE A 167 21.21 5.52 12.36
C ILE A 167 20.57 4.27 12.96
N ASN A 168 21.30 3.52 13.78
CA ASN A 168 20.85 2.24 14.36
C ASN A 168 19.55 2.39 15.17
N ALA A 169 19.37 3.50 15.89
CA ALA A 169 18.16 3.73 16.66
C ALA A 169 16.93 3.93 15.77
N VAL A 170 17.10 4.65 14.64
CA VAL A 170 16.05 4.85 13.63
C VAL A 170 15.63 3.51 13.02
N VAL A 171 16.61 2.66 12.66
CA VAL A 171 16.35 1.33 12.11
C VAL A 171 15.58 0.47 13.09
N LEU A 172 15.98 0.49 14.37
CA LEU A 172 15.32 -0.28 15.42
C LEU A 172 13.87 0.18 15.59
N PHE A 173 13.65 1.49 15.64
CA PHE A 173 12.32 2.07 15.81
C PHE A 173 11.41 1.74 14.64
N ALA A 174 11.90 1.88 13.40
CA ALA A 174 11.16 1.50 12.21
C ALA A 174 10.85 -0.01 12.17
N THR A 175 11.79 -0.86 12.58
CA THR A 175 11.59 -2.31 12.66
C THR A 175 10.52 -2.66 13.69
N ILE A 176 10.53 -2.02 14.87
CA ILE A 176 9.49 -2.20 15.89
C ILE A 176 8.11 -1.81 15.34
N ILE A 177 8.01 -0.66 14.69
CA ILE A 177 6.75 -0.20 14.06
C ILE A 177 6.25 -1.22 13.03
N SER A 178 7.13 -1.71 12.18
CA SER A 178 6.80 -2.72 11.17
C SER A 178 6.34 -4.05 11.76
N VAL A 179 7.00 -4.52 12.82
CA VAL A 179 6.57 -5.74 13.53
C VAL A 179 5.23 -5.51 14.23
N MET A 180 5.03 -4.34 14.83
CA MET A 180 3.75 -3.95 15.43
C MET A 180 2.63 -3.90 14.40
N ASP A 181 2.91 -3.41 13.20
CA ASP A 181 1.93 -3.37 12.11
C ASP A 181 1.53 -4.78 11.65
N VAL A 182 2.50 -5.66 11.38
CA VAL A 182 2.23 -7.08 11.06
C VAL A 182 1.43 -7.75 12.17
N LEU A 183 1.80 -7.52 13.44
CA LEU A 183 1.08 -8.07 14.58
C LEU A 183 -0.34 -7.50 14.70
N PHE A 184 -0.51 -6.21 14.41
CA PHE A 184 -1.81 -5.55 14.39
C PHE A 184 -2.69 -6.10 13.27
N VAL A 185 -2.16 -6.35 12.07
CA VAL A 185 -2.93 -7.00 10.99
C VAL A 185 -3.33 -8.42 11.39
N TRP A 186 -2.41 -9.17 11.99
CA TRP A 186 -2.67 -10.55 12.39
C TRP A 186 -3.76 -10.64 13.48
N LEU A 187 -3.62 -9.82 14.54
CA LEU A 187 -4.50 -9.81 15.69
C LEU A 187 -5.76 -8.97 15.44
N ALA A 188 -5.65 -7.71 15.07
CA ALA A 188 -6.77 -6.76 15.13
C ALA A 188 -7.68 -6.82 13.91
N VAL A 189 -7.15 -7.04 12.70
CA VAL A 189 -7.94 -6.99 11.46
C VAL A 189 -8.85 -8.23 11.36
N PRO A 190 -10.19 -8.08 11.35
CA PRO A 190 -11.09 -9.19 11.04
C PRO A 190 -11.20 -9.43 9.54
N GLU A 191 -11.67 -10.61 9.15
CA GLU A 191 -11.89 -10.95 7.75
C GLU A 191 -13.09 -10.14 7.19
N SER A 192 -12.85 -9.26 6.21
CA SER A 192 -13.91 -8.44 5.60
C SER A 192 -14.79 -9.22 4.62
N LEU A 193 -14.26 -10.30 4.04
CA LEU A 193 -14.99 -11.09 3.06
C LEU A 193 -15.98 -12.02 3.79
N SER A 194 -17.28 -11.75 3.68
CA SER A 194 -18.27 -12.72 4.14
C SER A 194 -18.15 -14.00 3.32
N THR A 195 -18.13 -15.16 3.97
CA THR A 195 -18.04 -16.50 3.40
C THR A 195 -19.11 -16.82 2.33
N LYS A 196 -20.11 -15.94 2.12
CA LYS A 196 -21.27 -16.17 1.23
C LYS A 196 -21.03 -15.86 -0.25
N GLY A 197 -19.85 -15.36 -0.64
CA GLY A 197 -19.53 -14.99 -2.02
C GLY A 197 -18.34 -15.72 -2.64
N ARG A 198 -17.90 -16.86 -2.08
CA ARG A 198 -16.87 -17.71 -2.71
C ARG A 198 -17.45 -18.33 -3.98
N THR A 199 -17.45 -17.59 -5.08
CA THR A 199 -17.65 -18.17 -6.41
C THR A 199 -16.60 -19.24 -6.65
N SER A 200 -17.04 -20.41 -7.08
CA SER A 200 -16.20 -21.56 -7.39
C SER A 200 -15.04 -21.16 -8.29
N ILE A 201 -13.83 -21.59 -7.93
CA ILE A 201 -12.57 -21.37 -8.63
C ILE A 201 -12.77 -21.52 -10.15
N SER A 202 -12.69 -20.41 -10.88
CA SER A 202 -12.48 -20.42 -12.32
C SER A 202 -11.18 -19.68 -12.59
N TRP A 203 -10.10 -20.44 -12.79
CA TRP A 203 -8.80 -19.93 -13.24
C TRP A 203 -8.90 -19.06 -14.52
N LYS A 204 -10.03 -19.11 -15.24
CA LYS A 204 -10.36 -18.21 -16.36
C LYS A 204 -10.69 -16.77 -15.95
N GLN A 205 -11.00 -16.48 -14.68
CA GLN A 205 -11.28 -15.14 -14.14
C GLN A 205 -10.05 -14.44 -13.54
N VAL A 206 -8.98 -15.18 -13.23
CA VAL A 206 -7.68 -14.61 -12.76
C VAL A 206 -6.94 -13.86 -13.87
N ASN A 207 -7.51 -13.83 -15.08
CA ASN A 207 -6.92 -13.18 -16.23
C ASN A 207 -7.22 -11.67 -16.22
N SER A 208 -6.60 -10.92 -15.31
CA SER A 208 -6.69 -9.45 -15.22
C SER A 208 -6.34 -8.75 -16.55
N PHE A 209 -5.54 -9.40 -17.41
CA PHE A 209 -5.27 -8.97 -18.78
C PHE A 209 -6.51 -8.92 -19.69
N ARG A 210 -7.56 -9.70 -19.42
CA ARG A 210 -8.81 -9.68 -20.20
C ARG A 210 -9.69 -8.48 -19.86
N ILE A 211 -9.58 -7.95 -18.63
CA ILE A 211 -10.21 -6.69 -18.20
C ILE A 211 -9.51 -5.51 -18.86
N MET A 212 -8.18 -5.57 -18.96
CA MET A 212 -7.36 -4.58 -19.67
C MET A 212 -7.70 -4.50 -21.17
N ARG A 213 -8.01 -5.63 -21.84
CA ARG A 213 -8.52 -5.64 -23.23
C ARG A 213 -9.95 -5.07 -23.39
N ARG A 214 -10.75 -5.01 -22.33
CA ARG A 214 -12.08 -4.36 -22.37
C ARG A 214 -11.99 -2.85 -22.15
N LEU A 215 -11.06 -2.41 -21.29
CA LEU A 215 -10.77 -1.00 -21.06
C LEU A 215 -10.27 -0.28 -22.32
N ASP A 216 -9.53 -0.96 -23.20
CA ASP A 216 -9.10 -0.41 -24.48
C ASP A 216 -10.30 0.00 -25.36
N SER A 217 -11.40 -0.76 -25.30
CA SER A 217 -12.64 -0.45 -26.03
C SER A 217 -13.44 0.69 -25.39
N ASP A 218 -13.55 0.72 -24.06
CA ASP A 218 -14.34 1.74 -23.37
C ASP A 218 -13.63 3.10 -23.29
N ILE A 219 -12.30 3.12 -23.20
CA ILE A 219 -11.49 4.36 -23.28
C ILE A 219 -11.52 4.93 -24.69
N LEU A 220 -11.47 4.10 -25.74
CA LEU A 220 -11.66 4.56 -27.12
C LEU A 220 -13.06 5.16 -27.33
N ILE A 221 -14.11 4.57 -26.73
CA ILE A 221 -15.47 5.12 -26.76
C ILE A 221 -15.56 6.43 -25.97
N LEU A 222 -14.92 6.54 -24.81
CA LEU A 222 -14.86 7.79 -24.03
C LEU A 222 -14.07 8.89 -24.75
N CYS A 223 -12.96 8.56 -25.41
CA CYS A 223 -12.21 9.49 -26.25
C CYS A 223 -13.02 9.93 -27.49
N LEU A 224 -13.81 9.02 -28.09
CA LEU A 224 -14.71 9.34 -29.20
C LEU A 224 -15.92 10.18 -28.78
N ILE A 225 -16.40 10.04 -27.54
CA ILE A 225 -17.50 10.86 -26.98
C ILE A 225 -17.00 12.23 -26.51
N VAL A 226 -15.73 12.34 -26.11
CA VAL A 226 -15.11 13.59 -25.63
C VAL A 226 -14.42 14.37 -26.76
N GLU A 227 -14.43 13.88 -28.01
CA GLU A 227 -14.11 14.70 -29.18
C GLU A 227 -15.17 15.81 -29.29
N PRO A 228 -14.83 17.09 -29.12
CA PRO A 228 -15.82 18.15 -29.04
C PRO A 228 -16.49 18.32 -30.41
N SER A 229 -17.77 17.95 -30.50
CA SER A 229 -18.62 18.12 -31.67
C SER A 229 -18.99 19.59 -31.95
N ASP A 230 -18.15 20.56 -31.56
CA ASP A 230 -18.46 21.98 -31.68
C ASP A 230 -17.27 22.76 -32.24
N ARG A 231 -17.01 22.57 -33.54
CA ARG A 231 -16.17 23.46 -34.37
C ARG A 231 -16.99 24.18 -35.44
N SER A 232 -18.26 24.53 -35.16
CA SER A 232 -19.09 25.27 -36.12
C SER A 232 -19.68 26.59 -35.59
N SER A 233 -19.32 27.04 -34.38
CA SER A 233 -19.83 28.31 -33.81
C SER A 233 -18.83 29.48 -33.83
N TRP A 234 -17.72 29.37 -34.55
CA TRP A 234 -16.75 30.47 -34.74
C TRP A 234 -16.50 30.70 -36.24
N ALA A 235 -17.55 31.12 -36.96
CA ALA A 235 -17.48 31.77 -38.25
C ALA A 235 -18.13 33.14 -38.13
#